data_AF-A0A1C5YHG9-F1
#
_entry.id   AF-A0A1C5YHG9-F1
#
_cell.length_a   1.000
_cell.length_b   1.000
_cell.length_c   1.000
_cell.angle_alpha   90.00
_cell.angle_beta   90.00
_cell.angle_gamma   90.00
#
_symmetry.space_group_name_H-M   'P 1'
#
loop_
_entity.id
_entity.type
_entity.pdbx_description
1 polymer ?
#
loop_
_entity_poly.entity_id
_entity_poly.type
_entity_poly.pdbx_seq_one_letter_code
_entity_poly.pdbx_strand_id
1 'polypeptide(L)'
;MTEPSMYHSQGYNCAEALIKSYNEEHNTDIPISLGSGMGTGIAVGSLCGAVNAAAMIIGYIKGRESNQDINVARAYSRELMKNIRENFDSEICLELKQNGVSCAEIIDHSYDALKELLSR
;
A
#
# COMPACT_ATOMS: atom_id res chain seq x y z
N MET A 1 1.65 -12.00 -13.85
CA MET A 1 1.70 -10.54 -13.63
C MET A 1 3.02 -10.21 -12.99
N THR A 2 3.53 -9.00 -13.22
CA THR A 2 4.76 -8.53 -12.60
C THR A 2 4.51 -8.27 -11.11
N GLU A 3 5.34 -8.85 -10.23
CA GLU A 3 5.25 -8.56 -8.79
C GLU A 3 5.58 -7.08 -8.52
N PRO A 4 4.87 -6.41 -7.60
CA PRO A 4 5.13 -5.00 -7.32
C PRO A 4 6.58 -4.71 -6.88
N SER A 5 7.24 -5.63 -6.17
CA SER A 5 8.65 -5.52 -5.83
C SER A 5 9.58 -5.42 -7.04
N MET A 6 9.19 -5.96 -8.20
CA MET A 6 9.94 -5.80 -9.45
C MET A 6 9.94 -4.34 -9.93
N TYR A 7 8.84 -3.59 -9.74
CA TYR A 7 8.85 -2.15 -10.02
C TYR A 7 9.72 -1.40 -9.02
N HIS A 8 9.74 -1.82 -7.76
CA HIS A 8 10.68 -1.21 -6.81
C HIS A 8 12.13 -1.37 -7.27
N SER A 9 12.50 -2.54 -7.79
CA SER A 9 13.85 -2.78 -8.33
C SER A 9 14.22 -1.90 -9.53
N GLN A 10 13.22 -1.31 -10.21
CA GLN A 10 13.40 -0.40 -11.34
C GLN A 10 13.55 1.08 -10.92
N GLY A 11 13.60 1.36 -9.61
CA GLY A 11 13.82 2.71 -9.08
C GLY A 11 12.55 3.42 -8.59
N TYR A 12 11.39 2.79 -8.71
CA TYR A 12 10.18 3.26 -8.03
C TYR A 12 10.32 3.04 -6.51
N ASN A 13 9.75 3.94 -5.71
CA ASN A 13 9.62 3.74 -4.28
C ASN A 13 8.50 2.71 -3.97
N CYS A 14 8.38 2.30 -2.70
CA CYS A 14 7.40 1.28 -2.28
C CYS A 14 5.94 1.62 -2.66
N ALA A 15 5.55 2.90 -2.54
CA ALA A 15 4.21 3.36 -2.87
C ALA A 15 3.97 3.42 -4.38
N GLU A 16 4.93 3.99 -5.11
CA GLU A 16 4.88 4.10 -6.58
C GLU A 16 4.80 2.72 -7.24
N ALA A 17 5.57 1.75 -6.73
CA ALA A 17 5.55 0.37 -7.18
C ALA A 17 4.16 -0.28 -7.02
N LEU A 18 3.49 -0.04 -5.89
CA LEU A 18 2.14 -0.56 -5.64
C LEU A 18 1.10 0.08 -6.56
N ILE A 19 1.13 1.41 -6.72
CA ILE A 19 0.22 2.15 -7.60
C ILE A 19 0.39 1.69 -9.05
N LYS A 20 1.65 1.56 -9.52
CA LYS A 20 1.96 1.10 -10.87
C LYS A 20 1.42 -0.31 -11.12
N SER A 21 1.62 -1.23 -10.17
CA SER A 21 1.11 -2.61 -10.27
C SER A 21 -0.40 -2.65 -10.35
N TYR A 22 -1.08 -1.90 -9.47
CA TYR A 22 -2.54 -1.84 -9.46
C TYR A 22 -3.11 -1.29 -10.76
N ASN A 23 -2.51 -0.21 -11.29
CA ASN A 23 -2.92 0.37 -12.56
C ASN A 23 -2.78 -0.62 -13.73
N GLU A 24 -1.67 -1.36 -13.80
CA GLU A 24 -1.46 -2.32 -14.87
C GLU A 24 -2.36 -3.56 -14.77
N GLU A 25 -2.62 -4.04 -13.56
CA GLU A 25 -3.48 -5.21 -13.33
C GLU A 25 -4.97 -4.90 -13.57
N HIS A 26 -5.41 -3.71 -13.15
CA HIS A 26 -6.83 -3.33 -13.16
C HIS A 26 -7.22 -2.31 -14.22
N ASN A 27 -6.31 -1.92 -15.12
CA ASN A 27 -6.50 -0.86 -16.11
C ASN A 27 -7.02 0.45 -15.50
N THR A 28 -6.48 0.85 -14.34
CA THR A 28 -6.77 2.13 -13.69
C THR A 28 -5.72 3.19 -14.00
N ASP A 29 -6.01 4.44 -13.67
CA ASP A 29 -5.20 5.62 -13.99
C ASP A 29 -4.76 6.41 -12.75
N ILE A 30 -4.62 5.74 -11.60
CA ILE A 30 -4.20 6.37 -10.34
C ILE A 30 -2.84 7.04 -10.55
N PRO A 31 -2.70 8.37 -10.38
CA PRO A 31 -1.43 9.04 -10.63
C PRO A 31 -0.32 8.50 -9.72
N ILE A 32 0.73 7.93 -10.31
CA ILE A 32 1.91 7.41 -9.59
C ILE A 32 2.53 8.50 -8.69
N SER A 33 2.44 9.76 -9.11
CA SER A 33 2.94 10.93 -8.36
C SER A 33 2.32 11.10 -6.97
N LEU A 34 1.14 10.53 -6.71
CA LEU A 34 0.55 10.52 -5.36
C LEU A 34 1.41 9.72 -4.36
N GLY A 35 2.15 8.72 -4.84
CA GLY A 35 3.06 7.91 -4.03
C GLY A 35 4.48 8.47 -3.89
N SER A 36 4.87 9.46 -4.68
CA SER A 36 6.28 9.90 -4.75
C SER A 36 6.82 10.45 -3.43
N GLY A 37 5.96 11.07 -2.61
CA GLY A 37 6.32 11.56 -1.28
C GLY A 37 6.41 10.47 -0.20
N MET A 38 6.04 9.23 -0.52
CA MET A 38 5.84 8.17 0.49
C MET A 38 7.05 7.25 0.70
N GLY A 39 8.11 7.43 -0.09
CA GLY A 39 9.37 6.71 0.08
C GLY A 39 9.95 6.84 1.49
N THR A 40 10.67 5.81 1.94
CA THR A 40 11.27 5.75 3.30
C THR A 40 10.25 6.08 4.40
N GLY A 41 9.01 5.63 4.20
CA GLY A 41 7.89 5.81 5.12
C GLY A 41 7.48 7.27 5.34
N ILE A 42 7.44 8.06 4.27
CA ILE A 42 7.41 9.53 4.29
C ILE A 42 8.69 10.13 4.89
N ALA A 43 9.85 9.78 4.33
CA ALA A 43 11.16 10.39 4.56
C ALA A 43 11.77 10.36 5.98
N VAL A 44 11.02 9.93 7.00
CA VAL A 44 11.47 9.91 8.41
C VAL A 44 11.37 8.54 9.07
N GLY A 45 11.10 7.48 8.29
CA GLY A 45 10.95 6.12 8.81
C GLY A 45 9.60 5.85 9.50
N SER A 46 8.58 6.67 9.22
CA SER A 46 7.21 6.49 9.72
C SER A 46 6.48 5.39 8.92
N LEU A 47 5.16 5.49 8.77
CA LEU A 47 4.30 4.51 8.10
C LEU A 47 4.88 4.07 6.75
N CYS A 48 5.03 2.76 6.54
CA CYS A 48 5.56 2.17 5.31
C CYS A 48 4.82 2.69 4.06
N GLY A 49 5.59 3.07 3.03
CA GLY A 49 5.03 3.62 1.79
C GLY A 49 4.10 2.64 1.05
N ALA A 50 4.41 1.34 1.07
CA ALA A 50 3.54 0.32 0.48
C ALA A 50 2.18 0.23 1.18
N VAL A 51 2.19 0.23 2.53
CA VAL A 51 0.96 0.21 3.34
C VAL A 51 0.14 1.48 3.13
N ASN A 52 0.82 2.63 3.02
CA ASN A 52 0.18 3.92 2.75
C ASN A 52 -0.50 3.93 1.37
N ALA A 53 0.20 3.45 0.33
CA ALA A 53 -0.37 3.32 -1.01
C ALA A 53 -1.54 2.33 -1.07
N ALA A 54 -1.47 1.19 -0.38
CA ALA A 54 -2.57 0.24 -0.32
C ALA A 54 -3.82 0.86 0.32
N ALA A 55 -3.67 1.61 1.42
CA ALA A 55 -4.78 2.37 2.01
C ALA A 55 -5.33 3.46 1.08
N MET A 56 -4.46 4.12 0.32
CA MET A 56 -4.86 5.10 -0.70
C MET A 56 -5.65 4.46 -1.84
N ILE A 57 -5.23 3.29 -2.34
CA ILE A 57 -5.95 2.55 -3.39
C ILE A 57 -7.32 2.08 -2.88
N ILE A 58 -7.42 1.63 -1.63
CA ILE A 58 -8.73 1.36 -0.99
C ILE A 58 -9.62 2.62 -1.04
N GLY A 59 -9.05 3.78 -0.74
CA GLY A 59 -9.75 5.07 -0.84
C GLY A 59 -10.19 5.39 -2.27
N TYR A 60 -9.36 5.11 -3.28
CA TYR A 60 -9.73 5.31 -4.69
C TYR A 60 -10.90 4.41 -5.12
N ILE A 61 -10.99 3.17 -4.62
CA ILE A 61 -12.02 2.20 -5.04
C ILE A 61 -13.30 2.25 -4.19
N LYS A 62 -13.15 2.40 -2.87
CA LYS A 62 -14.24 2.30 -1.87
C LYS A 62 -14.43 3.60 -1.08
N GLY A 63 -13.77 4.68 -1.51
CA GLY A 63 -13.87 5.98 -0.87
C GLY A 63 -15.27 6.57 -0.92
N ARG A 64 -15.45 7.62 -0.12
CA ARG A 64 -16.64 8.46 -0.16
C ARG A 64 -16.36 9.73 -0.94
N GLU A 65 -17.37 10.23 -1.64
CA GLU A 65 -17.30 11.49 -2.39
C GLU A 65 -17.61 12.71 -1.50
N SER A 66 -18.45 12.52 -0.48
CA SER A 66 -18.86 13.59 0.41
C SER A 66 -18.78 13.22 1.89
N ASN A 67 -18.94 14.21 2.76
CA ASN A 67 -18.97 13.97 4.20
C ASN A 67 -20.29 13.32 4.69
N GLN A 68 -21.33 13.28 3.86
CA GLN A 68 -22.63 12.69 4.16
C GLN A 68 -22.64 11.17 3.93
N ASP A 69 -21.75 10.67 3.07
CA ASP A 69 -21.68 9.25 2.76
C ASP A 69 -20.98 8.46 3.87
N ILE A 70 -21.42 7.22 4.04
CA ILE A 70 -20.80 6.27 4.95
C ILE A 70 -19.38 5.96 4.44
N ASN A 71 -18.38 6.16 5.29
CA ASN A 71 -16.99 5.88 4.95
C ASN A 71 -16.67 4.38 5.05
N VAL A 72 -17.06 3.60 4.03
CA VAL A 72 -16.83 2.15 3.99
C VAL A 72 -15.35 1.80 3.82
N ALA A 73 -14.56 2.62 3.09
CA ALA A 73 -13.11 2.46 2.94
C ALA A 73 -12.39 2.31 4.30
N ARG A 74 -12.87 2.99 5.35
CA ARG A 74 -12.27 2.89 6.69
C ARG A 74 -12.25 1.46 7.24
N ALA A 75 -13.26 0.65 6.96
CA ALA A 75 -13.30 -0.75 7.40
C ALA A 75 -12.23 -1.58 6.68
N TYR A 76 -12.15 -1.44 5.36
CA TYR A 76 -11.11 -2.09 4.54
C TYR A 76 -9.70 -1.67 4.97
N SER A 77 -9.44 -0.38 5.19
CA SER A 77 -8.13 0.09 5.67
C SER A 77 -7.80 -0.48 7.05
N ARG A 78 -8.79 -0.66 7.94
CA ARG A 78 -8.56 -1.29 9.25
C ARG A 78 -8.17 -2.75 9.09
N GLU A 79 -8.85 -3.49 8.22
CA GLU A 79 -8.52 -4.90 7.96
C GLU A 79 -7.15 -5.05 7.32
N LEU A 80 -6.78 -4.16 6.38
CA LEU A 80 -5.43 -4.09 5.82
C LEU A 80 -4.38 -3.90 6.93
N MET A 81 -4.56 -2.88 7.79
CA MET A 81 -3.61 -2.61 8.88
C MET A 81 -3.51 -3.77 9.87
N LYS A 82 -4.63 -4.44 10.15
CA LYS A 82 -4.65 -5.64 10.99
C LYS A 82 -3.83 -6.76 10.35
N ASN A 83 -4.07 -7.04 9.06
CA ASN A 83 -3.33 -8.07 8.32
C ASN A 83 -1.82 -7.77 8.30
N ILE A 84 -1.41 -6.51 8.07
CA ILE A 84 0.01 -6.12 8.10
C ILE A 84 0.62 -6.37 9.48
N ARG A 85 -0.04 -5.92 10.55
CA ARG A 85 0.46 -6.11 11.93
C ARG A 85 0.52 -7.58 12.34
N GLU A 86 -0.43 -8.41 11.89
CA GLU A 86 -0.43 -9.85 12.17
C GLU A 86 0.71 -10.61 11.48
N ASN A 87 1.21 -10.10 10.34
CA ASN A 87 2.28 -10.76 9.58
C ASN A 87 3.67 -10.18 9.85
N PHE A 88 3.78 -8.92 10.25
CA PHE A 88 5.07 -8.22 10.38
C PHE A 88 5.30 -7.51 11.72
N ASP A 89 4.36 -7.64 12.67
CA ASP A 89 4.35 -6.99 14.00
C ASP A 89 4.31 -5.45 14.00
N SER A 90 4.55 -4.79 12.85
CA SER A 90 4.50 -3.33 12.69
C SER A 90 4.20 -2.92 11.26
N GLU A 91 3.60 -1.76 11.09
CA GLU A 91 3.44 -1.04 9.82
C GLU A 91 4.49 0.07 9.63
N ILE A 92 5.29 0.34 10.66
CA ILE A 92 6.23 1.46 10.69
C ILE A 92 7.49 1.04 9.97
N CYS A 93 7.89 1.82 8.96
CA CYS A 93 8.98 1.48 8.07
C CYS A 93 10.28 1.20 8.84
N LEU A 94 10.61 2.04 9.82
CA LEU A 94 11.83 1.85 10.61
C LEU A 94 11.81 0.53 11.42
N GLU A 95 10.68 0.23 12.07
CA GLU A 95 10.51 -0.98 12.88
C GLU A 95 10.54 -2.23 11.99
N LEU A 96 9.88 -2.20 10.83
CA LEU A 96 9.94 -3.26 9.82
C LEU A 96 11.39 -3.57 9.42
N LYS A 97 12.20 -2.54 9.14
CA LYS A 97 13.62 -2.72 8.81
C LYS A 97 14.42 -3.31 9.99
N GLN A 98 14.12 -2.89 11.22
CA GLN A 98 14.76 -3.43 12.43
C GLN A 98 14.41 -4.90 12.67
N ASN A 99 13.20 -5.31 12.32
CA ASN A 99 12.73 -6.69 12.38
C ASN A 99 13.25 -7.56 11.22
N GLY A 100 14.08 -7.02 10.34
CA GLY A 100 14.65 -7.76 9.21
C GLY A 100 13.76 -7.86 7.98
N VAL A 101 12.60 -7.17 7.96
CA VAL A 101 11.68 -7.19 6.82
C VAL A 101 12.26 -6.35 5.67
N SER A 102 12.39 -6.95 4.49
CA SER A 102 12.82 -6.25 3.28
C SER A 102 11.70 -5.41 2.68
N CYS A 103 12.07 -4.43 1.84
CA CYS A 103 11.06 -3.65 1.13
C CYS A 103 10.27 -4.52 0.14
N ALA A 104 10.91 -5.50 -0.50
CA ALA A 104 10.25 -6.41 -1.43
C ALA A 104 9.14 -7.22 -0.72
N GLU A 105 9.47 -7.82 0.43
CA GLU A 105 8.51 -8.62 1.22
C GLU A 105 7.27 -7.82 1.61
N ILE A 106 7.44 -6.63 2.20
CA ILE A 106 6.30 -5.83 2.63
C ILE A 106 5.51 -5.26 1.45
N ILE A 107 6.15 -4.97 0.31
CA ILE A 107 5.49 -4.48 -0.90
C ILE A 107 4.57 -5.55 -1.47
N ASP A 108 5.08 -6.76 -1.69
CA ASP A 108 4.31 -7.83 -2.32
C ASP A 108 3.18 -8.29 -1.41
N HIS A 109 3.46 -8.45 -0.10
CA HIS A 109 2.43 -8.79 0.87
C HIS A 109 1.35 -7.72 0.98
N SER A 110 1.71 -6.43 1.01
CA SER A 110 0.72 -5.34 1.07
C SER A 110 -0.20 -5.34 -0.15
N TYR A 111 0.33 -5.71 -1.32
CA TYR A 111 -0.44 -5.79 -2.56
C TYR A 111 -1.36 -7.01 -2.58
N ASP A 112 -0.89 -8.17 -2.12
CA ASP A 112 -1.71 -9.38 -2.02
C ASP A 112 -2.84 -9.20 -1.01
N ALA A 113 -2.55 -8.64 0.17
CA ALA A 113 -3.56 -8.30 1.17
C ALA A 113 -4.60 -7.30 0.61
N LEU A 114 -4.16 -6.29 -0.14
CA LEU A 114 -5.05 -5.34 -0.81
C LEU A 114 -6.01 -6.05 -1.78
N LYS A 115 -5.49 -6.90 -2.67
CA LYS A 115 -6.31 -7.64 -3.64
C LYS A 115 -7.30 -8.57 -2.95
N GLU A 116 -6.85 -9.33 -1.95
CA GLU A 116 -7.72 -10.23 -1.19
C GLU A 116 -8.88 -9.45 -0.57
N LEU A 117 -8.58 -8.32 0.08
CA LEU A 117 -9.61 -7.47 0.68
C LEU A 117 -10.59 -6.91 -0.36
N LEU A 118 -10.10 -6.41 -1.49
CA LEU A 118 -10.96 -5.82 -2.54
C LEU A 118 -11.78 -6.86 -3.31
N SER A 119 -11.40 -8.14 -3.26
CA SER A 119 -12.13 -9.24 -3.89
C SER A 119 -13.35 -9.74 -3.10
N ARG A 120 -13.53 -9.29 -1.86
CA ARG A 120 -14.63 -9.67 -0.96
C ARG A 120 -15.93 -8.89 -1.24
#